data_AF-C5KUW1-F1
#
_entry.id   AF-C5KUW1-F1
#
_cell.length_a   1.000
_cell.length_b   1.000
_cell.length_c   1.000
_cell.angle_alpha   90.00
_cell.angle_beta   90.00
_cell.angle_gamma   90.00
#
_symmetry.space_group_name_H-M   'P 1'
#
loop_
_entity.id
_entity.type
_entity.pdbx_description
1 polymer ?
#
loop_
_entity_poly.entity_id
_entity_poly.type
_entity_poly.pdbx_seq_one_letter_code
_entity_poly.pdbx_strand_id
1 'polypeptide(L)'
;MGRMSDRQPSVIPFQLVPGDRLNIALGCAIYLALTGSSEVINNKFLRKNLQAYTSWNWVLIVSRILLRQEQWDPFLLSNSFGVCMAFRTAGARGLTEMMRQKMALRGVKLTKLQFAAMDHWVHTVPVVLMMFLVIRSGRRPLMTNGIVGIMAQMFFAYSQAGTLNVAELYMPHPAKRAWLASLLGQLLGPLLATAIVDKKWKKAGAIFLIILLPWLSASLDPKVKKKYYNPLMAHIAKVKEDMQEKERRRSARNAMALGFSLLGPGSKGYSPAGSDGSASSSDSEDHEDAVTAASKRVASVPQGLLRSSMRR
;
A
#
# COMPACT_ATOMS: atom_id res chain seq x y z
N MET A 1 -12.54 -51.58 3.92
CA MET A 1 -11.22 -51.23 4.48
C MET A 1 -10.21 -51.21 3.34
N GLY A 2 -9.90 -50.04 2.77
CA GLY A 2 -8.85 -49.88 1.77
C GLY A 2 -7.63 -49.22 2.40
N ARG A 3 -6.47 -49.89 2.39
CA ARG A 3 -5.21 -49.37 2.92
C ARG A 3 -4.78 -48.13 2.12
N MET A 4 -4.67 -47.00 2.80
CA MET A 4 -4.00 -45.79 2.30
C MET A 4 -2.46 -45.96 2.38
N SER A 5 -1.89 -46.95 1.70
CA SER A 5 -0.44 -47.23 1.79
C SER A 5 0.41 -46.67 0.65
N ASP A 6 -0.12 -45.88 -0.28
CA ASP A 6 0.68 -45.40 -1.43
C ASP A 6 0.75 -43.87 -1.52
N ARG A 7 1.11 -43.19 -0.43
CA ARG A 7 1.71 -41.85 -0.57
C ARG A 7 3.18 -42.06 -0.90
N GLN A 8 3.53 -41.87 -2.17
CA GLN A 8 4.92 -41.79 -2.61
C GLN A 8 5.73 -40.90 -1.66
N PRO A 9 7.02 -41.23 -1.41
CA PRO A 9 7.89 -40.36 -0.63
C PRO A 9 7.82 -38.97 -1.25
N SER A 10 7.49 -37.97 -0.42
CA SER A 10 7.38 -36.59 -0.87
C SER A 10 8.70 -36.23 -1.55
N VAL A 11 8.67 -36.10 -2.88
CA VAL A 11 9.80 -35.60 -3.66
C VAL A 11 10.24 -34.32 -2.95
N ILE A 12 11.48 -34.32 -2.45
CA ILE A 12 12.04 -33.15 -1.78
C ILE A 12 11.96 -32.02 -2.81
N PRO A 13 11.17 -30.95 -2.56
CA PRO A 13 11.00 -29.90 -3.54
C PRO A 13 12.37 -29.30 -3.86
N PHE A 14 12.64 -29.10 -5.15
CA PHE A 14 13.91 -28.59 -5.64
C PHE A 14 14.30 -27.30 -4.90
N GLN A 15 15.43 -27.34 -4.20
CA GLN A 15 15.98 -26.20 -3.50
C GLN A 15 17.05 -25.54 -4.37
N LEU A 16 16.85 -24.27 -4.71
CA LEU A 16 17.85 -23.49 -5.42
C LEU A 16 19.11 -23.24 -4.57
N VAL A 17 18.95 -23.07 -3.25
CA VAL A 17 20.06 -22.91 -2.29
C VAL A 17 20.06 -24.09 -1.31
N PRO A 18 21.10 -24.94 -1.28
CA PRO A 18 21.20 -26.05 -0.34
C PRO A 18 21.14 -25.57 1.12
N GLY A 19 20.24 -26.13 1.92
CA GLY A 19 20.14 -25.86 3.37
C GLY A 19 19.19 -24.73 3.76
N ASP A 20 18.78 -23.86 2.82
CA ASP A 20 17.72 -22.88 3.08
C ASP A 20 16.36 -23.54 2.85
N ARG A 21 15.77 -24.07 3.94
CA ARG A 21 14.49 -24.79 3.92
C ARG A 21 13.36 -24.01 3.25
N LEU A 22 13.48 -22.68 3.15
CA LEU A 22 12.48 -21.81 2.53
C LEU A 22 13.06 -20.95 1.38
N ASN A 23 14.34 -21.10 1.01
CA ASN A 23 15.04 -20.24 0.04
C ASN A 23 14.76 -18.73 0.26
N ILE A 24 14.69 -18.29 1.52
CA ILE A 24 14.52 -16.88 1.89
C ILE A 24 15.67 -16.05 1.30
N ALA A 25 16.89 -16.61 1.28
CA ALA A 25 18.06 -15.95 0.68
C ALA A 25 17.82 -15.59 -0.79
N LEU A 26 17.13 -16.44 -1.56
CA LEU A 26 16.78 -16.16 -2.95
C LEU A 26 15.71 -15.08 -3.06
N GLY A 27 14.71 -15.07 -2.16
CA GLY A 27 13.73 -13.98 -2.08
C GLY A 27 14.39 -12.63 -1.78
N CYS A 28 15.35 -12.61 -0.85
CA CYS A 28 16.17 -11.44 -0.54
C CYS A 28 17.10 -11.05 -1.69
N ALA A 29 17.67 -12.02 -2.41
CA ALA A 29 18.52 -11.75 -3.57
C ALA A 29 17.72 -11.13 -4.73
N ILE A 30 16.52 -11.66 -5.02
CA ILE A 30 15.58 -11.05 -5.98
C ILE A 30 15.23 -9.63 -5.54
N TYR A 31 15.00 -9.43 -4.23
CA TYR A 31 14.71 -8.11 -3.68
C TYR A 31 15.87 -7.12 -3.89
N LEU A 32 17.09 -7.50 -3.50
CA LEU A 32 18.29 -6.69 -3.65
C LEU A 32 18.60 -6.42 -5.14
N ALA A 33 18.46 -7.42 -6.01
CA ALA A 33 18.68 -7.27 -7.44
C ALA A 33 17.67 -6.30 -8.08
N LEU A 34 16.39 -6.41 -7.74
CA LEU A 34 15.36 -5.52 -8.27
C LEU A 34 15.48 -4.10 -7.71
N THR A 35 15.76 -3.94 -6.42
CA THR A 35 15.93 -2.61 -5.81
C THR A 35 17.24 -1.93 -6.19
N GLY A 36 18.29 -2.69 -6.49
CA GLY A 36 19.60 -2.20 -6.93
C GLY A 36 19.74 -2.07 -8.45
N SER A 37 18.77 -2.53 -9.24
CA SER A 37 18.80 -2.40 -10.70
C SER A 37 18.66 -0.94 -11.13
N SER A 38 19.57 -0.48 -11.98
CA SER A 38 19.56 0.88 -12.54
C SER A 38 18.25 1.18 -13.29
N GLU A 39 17.67 0.20 -13.97
CA GLU A 39 16.38 0.32 -14.65
C GLU A 39 15.23 0.61 -13.69
N VAL A 40 15.23 -0.04 -12.53
CA VAL A 40 14.21 0.16 -11.49
C VAL A 40 14.44 1.48 -10.76
N ILE A 41 15.69 1.84 -10.46
CA ILE A 41 16.05 3.09 -9.78
C ILE A 41 15.63 4.30 -10.63
N ASN A 42 15.88 4.24 -11.94
CA ASN A 42 15.60 5.32 -12.89
C ASN A 42 14.12 5.41 -13.28
N ASN A 43 13.35 4.33 -13.13
CA ASN A 43 11.93 4.32 -13.44
C ASN A 43 11.06 4.66 -12.20
N LYS A 44 10.57 5.89 -12.14
CA LYS A 44 9.72 6.40 -11.05
C LYS A 44 8.45 5.56 -10.82
N PHE A 45 7.88 4.98 -11.87
CA PHE A 45 6.70 4.11 -11.77
C PHE A 45 7.06 2.75 -11.13
N LEU A 46 8.12 2.09 -11.61
CA LEU A 46 8.58 0.82 -11.05
C LEU A 46 9.02 0.97 -9.60
N ARG A 47 9.82 2.00 -9.30
CA ARG A 47 10.25 2.32 -7.93
C ARG A 47 9.06 2.49 -6.98
N LYS A 48 8.02 3.21 -7.40
CA LYS A 48 6.83 3.43 -6.59
C LYS A 48 5.99 2.17 -6.38
N ASN A 49 5.88 1.31 -7.40
CA ASN A 49 5.15 0.05 -7.29
C ASN A 49 5.92 -0.98 -6.45
N LEU A 50 7.23 -1.06 -6.61
CA LEU A 50 8.12 -1.90 -5.80
C LEU A 50 8.38 -1.33 -4.41
N GLN A 51 7.86 -0.16 -4.08
CA GLN A 51 7.75 0.25 -2.68
C GLN A 51 6.54 -0.38 -2.01
N ALA A 52 5.53 -0.88 -2.72
CA ALA A 52 4.33 -1.45 -2.12
C ALA A 52 4.51 -2.93 -1.72
N TYR A 53 4.25 -3.27 -0.45
CA TYR A 53 4.29 -4.66 0.04
C TYR A 53 3.34 -5.60 -0.73
N THR A 54 2.25 -5.06 -1.30
CA THR A 54 1.29 -5.81 -2.14
C THR A 54 1.91 -6.24 -3.47
N SER A 55 2.70 -5.37 -4.10
CA SER A 55 3.46 -5.69 -5.32
C SER A 55 4.52 -6.74 -5.02
N TRP A 56 5.23 -6.62 -3.89
CA TRP A 56 6.21 -7.62 -3.47
C TRP A 56 5.60 -9.00 -3.25
N ASN A 57 4.40 -9.06 -2.66
CA ASN A 57 3.71 -10.33 -2.51
C ASN A 57 3.46 -11.00 -3.87
N TRP A 58 3.06 -10.23 -4.88
CA TRP A 58 2.91 -10.73 -6.26
C TRP A 58 4.24 -11.11 -6.90
N VAL A 59 5.28 -10.30 -6.76
CA VAL A 59 6.63 -10.62 -7.28
C VAL A 59 7.12 -11.96 -6.74
N LEU A 60 6.93 -12.21 -5.43
CA LEU A 60 7.33 -13.48 -4.82
C LEU A 60 6.46 -14.66 -5.30
N ILE A 61 5.15 -14.46 -5.48
CA ILE A 61 4.25 -15.49 -6.03
C ILE A 61 4.63 -15.83 -7.48
N VAL A 62 4.88 -14.83 -8.32
CA VAL A 62 5.29 -15.03 -9.72
C VAL A 62 6.66 -15.71 -9.77
N SER A 63 7.61 -15.26 -8.95
CA SER A 63 8.94 -15.88 -8.84
C SER A 63 8.84 -17.34 -8.41
N ARG A 64 7.97 -17.66 -7.44
CA ARG A 64 7.66 -19.03 -7.04
C ARG A 64 7.17 -19.87 -8.22
N ILE A 65 6.32 -19.32 -9.09
CA ILE A 65 5.78 -20.05 -10.25
C ILE A 65 6.88 -20.27 -11.30
N LEU A 66 7.62 -19.22 -11.66
CA LEU A 66 8.67 -19.28 -12.69
C LEU A 66 9.83 -20.20 -12.28
N LEU A 67 10.26 -20.11 -11.03
CA LEU A 67 11.39 -20.87 -10.49
C LEU A 67 10.98 -22.22 -9.87
N ARG A 68 9.68 -22.56 -9.95
CA ARG A 68 9.09 -23.78 -9.37
C ARG A 68 9.44 -24.01 -7.89
N GLN A 69 9.55 -22.93 -7.12
CA GLN A 69 9.93 -22.96 -5.70
C GLN A 69 8.72 -23.25 -4.81
N GLU A 70 8.12 -24.44 -4.96
CA GLU A 70 6.89 -24.77 -4.25
C GLU A 70 7.04 -24.71 -2.72
N GLN A 71 8.23 -24.95 -2.19
CA GLN A 71 8.52 -24.82 -0.74
C GLN A 71 8.22 -23.42 -0.19
N TRP A 72 8.04 -22.42 -1.06
CA TRP A 72 7.60 -21.07 -0.68
C TRP A 72 6.13 -20.99 -0.30
N ASP A 73 5.31 -21.96 -0.75
CA ASP A 73 3.86 -21.89 -0.61
C ASP A 73 3.37 -21.63 0.81
N PRO A 74 3.88 -22.31 1.85
CA PRO A 74 3.44 -22.09 3.22
C PRO A 74 3.73 -20.67 3.74
N PHE A 75 4.88 -20.07 3.40
CA PHE A 75 5.18 -18.71 3.85
C PHE A 75 4.46 -17.66 3.00
N LEU A 76 4.33 -17.88 1.68
CA LEU A 76 3.60 -16.99 0.78
C LEU A 76 2.12 -16.96 1.11
N LEU A 77 1.55 -18.10 1.54
CA LEU A 77 0.21 -18.16 2.11
C LEU A 77 0.09 -17.26 3.34
N SER A 78 1.01 -17.41 4.30
CA SER A 78 1.04 -16.59 5.52
C SER A 78 1.11 -15.10 5.20
N ASN A 79 2.08 -14.69 4.38
CA ASN A 79 2.27 -13.30 3.98
C ASN A 79 1.02 -12.74 3.28
N SER A 80 0.46 -13.50 2.33
CA SER A 80 -0.77 -13.12 1.61
C SER A 80 -1.97 -12.97 2.55
N PHE A 81 -2.10 -13.82 3.57
CA PHE A 81 -3.12 -13.67 4.60
C PHE A 81 -2.94 -12.38 5.40
N GLY A 82 -1.71 -12.10 5.84
CA GLY A 82 -1.37 -10.87 6.56
C GLY A 82 -1.77 -9.63 5.78
N VAL A 83 -1.32 -9.56 4.52
CA VAL A 83 -1.62 -8.47 3.59
C VAL A 83 -3.12 -8.31 3.37
N CYS A 84 -3.83 -9.40 3.06
CA CYS A 84 -5.27 -9.36 2.84
C CYS A 84 -6.01 -8.85 4.07
N MET A 85 -5.73 -9.43 5.24
CA MET A 85 -6.45 -9.11 6.47
C MET A 85 -6.16 -7.69 6.97
N ALA A 86 -4.90 -7.25 6.87
CA ALA A 86 -4.51 -5.88 7.17
C ALA A 86 -5.28 -4.89 6.29
N PHE A 87 -5.29 -5.11 4.98
CA PHE A 87 -5.94 -4.21 4.03
C PHE A 87 -7.46 -4.19 4.21
N ARG A 88 -8.11 -5.36 4.32
CA ARG A 88 -9.57 -5.43 4.54
C ARG A 88 -9.97 -4.71 5.82
N THR A 89 -9.17 -4.85 6.88
CA THR A 89 -9.40 -4.17 8.16
C THR A 89 -9.17 -2.67 8.07
N ALA A 90 -8.13 -2.23 7.35
CA ALA A 90 -7.84 -0.82 7.10
C ALA A 90 -8.92 -0.14 6.23
N GLY A 91 -9.49 -0.87 5.26
CA GLY A 91 -10.52 -0.39 4.33
C GLY A 91 -11.96 -0.48 4.85
N ALA A 92 -12.18 -1.02 6.06
CA ALA A 92 -13.50 -1.20 6.65
C ALA A 92 -14.32 0.10 6.71
N ARG A 93 -15.66 0.01 6.81
CA ARG A 93 -16.59 1.17 6.89
C ARG A 93 -16.50 2.15 5.72
N GLY A 94 -16.14 1.69 4.53
CA GLY A 94 -16.09 2.52 3.32
C GLY A 94 -14.82 3.34 3.17
N LEU A 95 -13.79 3.09 3.99
CA LEU A 95 -12.48 3.72 3.83
C LEU A 95 -11.82 3.35 2.49
N THR A 96 -12.17 2.20 1.91
CA THR A 96 -11.78 1.79 0.55
C THR A 96 -12.26 2.77 -0.53
N GLU A 97 -13.47 3.31 -0.42
CA GLU A 97 -13.99 4.30 -1.37
C GLU A 97 -13.24 5.63 -1.26
N MET A 98 -12.77 5.99 -0.07
CA MET A 98 -11.93 7.18 0.10
C MET A 98 -10.59 7.03 -0.62
N MET A 99 -10.03 5.82 -0.64
CA MET A 99 -8.78 5.55 -1.36
C MET A 99 -8.95 5.78 -2.85
N ARG A 100 -10.06 5.32 -3.42
CA ARG A 100 -10.41 5.61 -4.82
C ARG A 100 -10.51 7.12 -5.09
N GLN A 101 -11.15 7.87 -4.19
CA GLN A 101 -11.29 9.32 -4.34
C GLN A 101 -9.94 10.06 -4.20
N LYS A 102 -9.08 9.65 -3.26
CA LYS A 102 -7.71 10.20 -3.11
C LYS A 102 -6.86 9.90 -4.35
N MET A 103 -7.02 8.72 -4.96
CA MET A 103 -6.35 8.39 -6.24
C MET A 103 -6.84 9.26 -7.40
N ALA A 104 -8.14 9.58 -7.45
CA ALA A 104 -8.69 10.48 -8.46
C ALA A 104 -8.11 11.90 -8.36
N LEU A 105 -7.85 12.40 -7.15
CA LEU A 105 -7.15 13.68 -6.94
C LEU A 105 -5.70 13.66 -7.45
N ARG A 106 -5.10 12.48 -7.59
CA ARG A 106 -3.74 12.28 -8.13
C ARG A 106 -3.72 12.00 -9.63
N GLY A 107 -4.84 12.24 -10.31
CA GLY A 107 -4.99 12.00 -11.75
C GLY A 107 -5.37 10.56 -12.13
N VAL A 108 -5.49 9.63 -11.17
CA VAL A 108 -5.88 8.23 -11.45
C VAL A 108 -7.38 8.07 -11.27
N LYS A 109 -8.14 8.25 -12.35
CA LYS A 109 -9.60 8.13 -12.36
C LYS A 109 -10.02 6.68 -12.65
N LEU A 110 -10.34 5.94 -11.59
CA LEU A 110 -10.91 4.59 -11.70
C LEU A 110 -12.40 4.61 -11.37
N THR A 111 -13.18 3.88 -12.18
CA THR A 111 -14.57 3.55 -11.82
C THR A 111 -14.60 2.71 -10.54
N LYS A 112 -15.74 2.66 -9.86
CA LYS A 112 -15.90 1.83 -8.65
C LYS A 112 -15.58 0.36 -8.93
N LEU A 113 -16.02 -0.16 -10.07
CA LEU A 113 -15.79 -1.54 -10.48
C LEU A 113 -14.32 -1.81 -10.77
N GLN A 114 -13.65 -0.96 -11.56
CA GLN A 114 -12.21 -1.10 -11.82
C GLN A 114 -11.38 -1.09 -10.54
N PHE A 115 -11.72 -0.17 -9.64
CA PHE A 115 -11.03 -0.07 -8.35
C PHE A 115 -11.25 -1.31 -7.50
N ALA A 116 -12.48 -1.81 -7.40
CA ALA A 116 -12.78 -3.04 -6.68
C ALA A 116 -12.07 -4.27 -7.29
N ALA A 117 -12.04 -4.37 -8.62
CA ALA A 117 -11.33 -5.45 -9.32
C ALA A 117 -9.82 -5.41 -9.05
N MET A 118 -9.19 -4.24 -9.16
CA MET A 118 -7.77 -4.06 -8.84
C MET A 118 -7.48 -4.39 -7.37
N ASP A 119 -8.34 -3.92 -6.46
CA ASP A 119 -8.24 -4.21 -5.03
C ASP A 119 -8.29 -5.72 -4.73
N HIS A 120 -9.26 -6.43 -5.31
CA HIS A 120 -9.32 -7.88 -5.18
C HIS A 120 -8.10 -8.57 -5.81
N TRP A 121 -7.63 -8.08 -6.96
CA TRP A 121 -6.43 -8.61 -7.61
C TRP A 121 -5.19 -8.49 -6.73
N VAL A 122 -4.98 -7.36 -6.07
CA VAL A 122 -3.75 -7.16 -5.27
C VAL A 122 -3.84 -7.69 -3.84
N HIS A 123 -5.04 -7.83 -3.26
CA HIS A 123 -5.20 -8.24 -1.85
C HIS A 123 -5.87 -9.60 -1.65
N THR A 124 -6.85 -9.98 -2.47
CA THR A 124 -7.65 -11.19 -2.24
C THR A 124 -7.20 -12.37 -3.09
N VAL A 125 -6.91 -12.14 -4.37
CA VAL A 125 -6.45 -13.21 -5.27
C VAL A 125 -5.19 -13.91 -4.75
N PRO A 126 -4.15 -13.21 -4.22
CA PRO A 126 -2.97 -13.87 -3.69
C PRO A 126 -3.28 -14.90 -2.61
N VAL A 127 -4.10 -14.54 -1.61
CA VAL A 127 -4.41 -15.44 -0.51
C VAL A 127 -5.26 -16.63 -0.96
N VAL A 128 -6.21 -16.41 -1.87
CA VAL A 128 -7.05 -17.49 -2.44
C VAL A 128 -6.19 -18.46 -3.26
N LEU A 129 -5.32 -17.93 -4.12
CA LEU A 129 -4.40 -18.72 -4.95
C LEU A 129 -3.47 -19.56 -4.07
N MET A 130 -2.79 -18.93 -3.10
CA MET A 130 -1.87 -19.66 -2.22
C MET A 130 -2.59 -20.68 -1.35
N MET A 131 -3.79 -20.36 -0.86
CA MET A 131 -4.60 -21.31 -0.10
C MET A 131 -4.96 -22.53 -0.96
N PHE A 132 -5.38 -22.31 -2.20
CA PHE A 132 -5.67 -23.38 -3.15
C PHE A 132 -4.44 -24.26 -3.41
N LEU A 133 -3.28 -23.67 -3.68
CA LEU A 133 -2.03 -24.42 -3.94
C LEU A 133 -1.59 -25.25 -2.73
N VAL A 134 -1.67 -24.70 -1.53
CA VAL A 134 -1.33 -25.41 -0.27
C VAL A 134 -2.32 -26.56 -0.01
N ILE A 135 -3.62 -26.33 -0.17
CA ILE A 135 -4.63 -27.37 0.04
C ILE A 135 -4.48 -28.49 -1.00
N ARG A 136 -4.31 -28.13 -2.28
CA ARG A 136 -4.14 -29.08 -3.39
C ARG A 136 -2.90 -29.96 -3.20
N SER A 137 -1.80 -29.38 -2.71
CA SER A 137 -0.57 -30.14 -2.43
C SER A 137 -0.65 -30.99 -1.15
N GLY A 138 -1.71 -30.85 -0.34
CA GLY A 138 -1.88 -31.58 0.91
C GLY A 138 -0.82 -31.27 1.98
N ARG A 139 -0.10 -30.15 1.81
CA ARG A 139 0.93 -29.69 2.75
C ARG A 139 0.28 -29.16 4.02
N ARG A 140 0.99 -29.31 5.14
CA ARG A 140 0.56 -28.83 6.47
C ARG A 140 1.49 -27.71 6.90
N PRO A 141 1.19 -26.45 6.55
CA PRO A 141 1.96 -25.30 7.02
C PRO A 141 2.06 -25.27 8.55
N LEU A 142 3.24 -24.88 9.03
CA LEU A 142 3.50 -24.68 10.45
C LEU A 142 3.37 -23.19 10.80
N MET A 143 3.12 -22.90 12.08
CA MET A 143 3.07 -21.52 12.56
C MET A 143 4.41 -20.77 12.37
N THR A 144 5.53 -21.49 12.27
CA THR A 144 6.84 -20.91 11.95
C THR A 144 6.89 -20.23 10.58
N ASN A 145 6.10 -20.69 9.61
CA ASN A 145 5.91 -19.99 8.34
C ASN A 145 5.23 -18.61 8.55
N GLY A 146 4.41 -18.50 9.58
CA GLY A 146 3.83 -17.26 10.09
C GLY A 146 4.90 -16.24 10.51
N ILE A 147 5.87 -16.69 11.31
CA ILE A 147 6.95 -15.85 11.83
C ILE A 147 7.82 -15.30 10.69
N VAL A 148 8.14 -16.14 9.70
CA VAL A 148 8.89 -15.71 8.50
C VAL A 148 8.11 -14.65 7.71
N GLY A 149 6.79 -14.85 7.55
CA GLY A 149 5.91 -13.83 6.97
C GLY A 149 6.01 -12.49 7.71
N ILE A 150 6.04 -12.54 9.05
CA ILE A 150 6.10 -11.31 9.87
C ILE A 150 7.41 -10.58 9.66
N MET A 151 8.53 -11.32 9.60
CA MET A 151 9.84 -10.73 9.30
C MET A 151 9.85 -10.06 7.92
N ALA A 152 9.27 -10.70 6.90
CA ALA A 152 9.13 -10.11 5.57
C ALA A 152 8.25 -8.84 5.60
N GLN A 153 7.10 -8.89 6.28
CA GLN A 153 6.20 -7.74 6.42
C GLN A 153 6.84 -6.58 7.17
N MET A 154 7.62 -6.84 8.22
CA MET A 154 8.36 -5.82 8.97
C MET A 154 9.47 -5.19 8.12
N PHE A 155 10.19 -6.01 7.37
CA PHE A 155 11.19 -5.54 6.41
C PHE A 155 10.54 -4.65 5.34
N PHE A 156 9.40 -5.05 4.76
CA PHE A 156 8.67 -4.21 3.81
C PHE A 156 8.17 -2.91 4.44
N ALA A 157 7.61 -2.96 5.65
CA ALA A 157 7.15 -1.78 6.36
C ALA A 157 8.29 -0.79 6.66
N TYR A 158 9.48 -1.30 7.04
CA TYR A 158 10.66 -0.48 7.29
C TYR A 158 11.22 0.14 6.00
N SER A 159 11.33 -0.64 4.93
CA SER A 159 11.79 -0.14 3.61
C SER A 159 10.87 0.96 3.04
N GLN A 160 9.56 0.85 3.30
CA GLN A 160 8.58 1.88 2.98
C GLN A 160 8.78 3.14 3.83
N ALA A 161 8.91 2.99 5.15
CA ALA A 161 9.04 4.13 6.07
C ALA A 161 10.35 4.92 5.88
N GLY A 162 11.44 4.26 5.48
CA GLY A 162 12.74 4.90 5.28
C GLY A 162 12.86 5.75 4.01
N THR A 163 11.96 5.58 3.03
CA THR A 163 12.06 6.26 1.72
C THR A 163 10.81 7.04 1.31
N LEU A 164 9.72 6.96 2.08
CA LEU A 164 8.46 7.66 1.78
C LEU A 164 8.13 8.71 2.82
N ASN A 165 7.64 9.85 2.35
CA ASN A 165 6.80 10.72 3.15
C ASN A 165 5.50 9.96 3.48
N VAL A 166 5.50 9.25 4.61
CA VAL A 166 4.45 8.30 5.02
C VAL A 166 3.06 8.97 5.01
N ALA A 167 2.99 10.26 5.30
CA ALA A 167 1.76 11.05 5.26
C ALA A 167 1.13 11.15 3.86
N GLU A 168 1.93 11.14 2.80
CA GLU A 168 1.41 11.18 1.43
C GLU A 168 0.82 9.83 1.01
N LEU A 169 1.51 8.73 1.28
CA LEU A 169 1.10 7.43 0.78
C LEU A 169 0.02 6.78 1.65
N TYR A 170 0.13 6.89 2.98
CA TYR A 170 -0.79 6.23 3.89
C TYR A 170 -2.12 6.98 4.00
N MET A 171 -3.20 6.22 4.05
CA MET A 171 -4.52 6.75 4.36
C MET A 171 -4.77 6.72 5.87
N PRO A 172 -5.51 7.69 6.42
CA PRO A 172 -5.98 7.58 7.80
C PRO A 172 -6.90 6.35 7.93
N HIS A 173 -6.50 5.39 8.75
CA HIS A 173 -7.17 4.10 8.93
C HIS A 173 -6.93 3.58 10.37
N PRO A 174 -7.68 2.57 10.85
CA PRO A 174 -7.50 2.01 12.19
C PRO A 174 -6.23 1.15 12.27
N ALA A 175 -5.06 1.78 12.28
CA ALA A 175 -3.75 1.14 12.18
C ALA A 175 -3.51 0.01 13.20
N LYS A 176 -3.90 0.20 14.46
CA LYS A 176 -3.77 -0.84 15.51
C LYS A 176 -4.56 -2.11 15.15
N ARG A 177 -5.78 -1.96 14.62
CA ARG A 177 -6.62 -3.08 14.20
C ARG A 177 -6.07 -3.74 12.94
N ALA A 178 -5.57 -2.96 11.99
CA ALA A 178 -4.95 -3.47 10.77
C ALA A 178 -3.68 -4.28 11.07
N TRP A 179 -2.81 -3.79 11.97
CA TRP A 179 -1.63 -4.53 12.43
C TRP A 179 -2.01 -5.83 13.15
N LEU A 180 -2.99 -5.77 14.05
CA LEU A 180 -3.50 -6.99 14.70
C LEU A 180 -4.05 -7.99 13.68
N ALA A 181 -4.82 -7.53 12.69
CA ALA A 181 -5.32 -8.37 11.60
C ALA A 181 -4.18 -9.00 10.80
N SER A 182 -3.12 -8.24 10.54
CA SER A 182 -1.92 -8.72 9.85
C SER A 182 -1.26 -9.85 10.64
N LEU A 183 -1.03 -9.65 11.93
CA LEU A 183 -0.40 -10.64 12.80
C LEU A 183 -1.23 -11.92 12.91
N LEU A 184 -2.55 -11.79 13.14
CA LEU A 184 -3.45 -12.94 13.21
C LEU A 184 -3.51 -13.68 11.87
N GLY A 185 -3.58 -12.96 10.75
CA GLY A 185 -3.55 -13.54 9.42
C GLY A 185 -2.28 -14.37 9.18
N GLN A 186 -1.11 -13.83 9.52
CA GLN A 186 0.17 -14.49 9.30
C GLN A 186 0.37 -15.70 10.22
N LEU A 187 0.05 -15.57 11.51
CA LEU A 187 0.25 -16.67 12.48
C LEU A 187 -0.79 -17.78 12.33
N LEU A 188 -2.05 -17.41 12.09
CA LEU A 188 -3.16 -18.37 12.08
C LEU A 188 -3.53 -18.85 10.67
N GLY A 189 -3.16 -18.13 9.61
CA GLY A 189 -3.35 -18.57 8.22
C GLY A 189 -2.77 -19.95 7.91
N PRO A 190 -1.52 -20.26 8.34
CA PRO A 190 -0.95 -21.61 8.25
C PRO A 190 -1.79 -22.67 8.97
N LEU A 191 -2.27 -22.36 10.18
CA LEU A 191 -3.09 -23.29 10.98
C LEU A 191 -4.46 -23.52 10.36
N LEU A 192 -5.04 -22.48 9.74
CA LEU A 192 -6.28 -22.57 8.99
C LEU A 192 -6.13 -23.52 7.81
N ALA A 193 -5.09 -23.36 6.99
CA ALA A 193 -4.81 -24.24 5.86
C ALA A 193 -4.59 -25.69 6.31
N THR A 194 -3.79 -25.90 7.36
CA THR A 194 -3.58 -27.23 7.95
C THR A 194 -4.88 -27.86 8.44
N ALA A 195 -5.75 -27.09 9.10
CA ALA A 195 -7.05 -27.58 9.54
C ALA A 195 -7.97 -27.97 8.38
N ILE A 196 -7.94 -27.22 7.27
CA ILE A 196 -8.69 -27.54 6.04
C ILE A 196 -8.15 -28.82 5.38
N VAL A 197 -6.82 -28.94 5.24
CA VAL A 197 -6.16 -30.14 4.69
C VAL A 197 -6.49 -31.39 5.52
N ASP A 198 -6.52 -31.25 6.85
CA ASP A 198 -6.91 -32.32 7.77
C ASP A 198 -8.43 -32.54 7.85
N LYS A 199 -9.24 -31.80 7.08
CA LYS A 199 -10.71 -31.86 7.10
C LYS A 199 -11.32 -31.57 8.49
N LYS A 200 -10.62 -30.83 9.34
CA LYS A 200 -11.07 -30.40 10.67
C LYS A 200 -11.89 -29.12 10.57
N TRP A 201 -13.06 -29.19 9.94
CA TRP A 201 -13.88 -28.03 9.58
C TRP A 201 -14.30 -27.15 10.77
N LYS A 202 -14.62 -27.75 11.93
CA LYS A 202 -14.94 -26.99 13.15
C LYS A 202 -13.76 -26.11 13.61
N LYS A 203 -12.55 -26.70 13.60
CA LYS A 203 -11.31 -25.98 13.93
C LYS A 203 -11.00 -24.90 12.91
N ALA A 204 -11.15 -25.21 11.62
CA ALA A 204 -10.96 -24.25 10.54
C ALA A 204 -11.92 -23.05 10.68
N GLY A 205 -13.20 -23.31 10.95
CA GLY A 205 -14.20 -22.27 11.20
C GLY A 205 -13.85 -21.39 12.39
N ALA A 206 -13.45 -21.98 13.52
CA ALA A 206 -13.03 -21.23 14.71
C ALA A 206 -11.80 -20.34 14.43
N ILE A 207 -10.79 -20.87 13.75
CA ILE A 207 -9.58 -20.09 13.37
C ILE A 207 -9.96 -18.94 12.44
N PHE A 208 -10.80 -19.21 11.44
CA PHE A 208 -11.24 -18.19 10.50
C PHE A 208 -12.00 -17.06 11.20
N LEU A 209 -12.88 -17.38 12.15
CA LEU A 209 -13.56 -16.37 12.97
C LEU A 209 -12.58 -15.51 13.78
N ILE A 210 -11.56 -16.12 14.39
CA ILE A 210 -10.52 -15.38 15.13
C ILE A 210 -9.78 -14.41 14.21
N ILE A 211 -9.38 -14.87 13.02
CA ILE A 211 -8.72 -14.02 12.02
C ILE A 211 -9.61 -12.85 11.61
N LEU A 212 -10.93 -13.04 11.51
CA LEU A 212 -11.90 -12.01 11.15
C LEU A 212 -12.19 -10.98 12.26
N LEU A 213 -11.87 -11.27 13.53
CA LEU A 213 -12.23 -10.39 14.66
C LEU A 213 -11.78 -8.92 14.49
N PRO A 214 -10.54 -8.63 14.07
CA PRO A 214 -10.11 -7.24 13.87
C PRO A 214 -10.92 -6.53 12.78
N TRP A 215 -11.23 -7.23 11.68
CA TRP A 215 -12.06 -6.69 10.61
C TRP A 215 -13.49 -6.43 11.07
N LEU A 216 -14.10 -7.36 11.80
CA LEU A 216 -15.44 -7.19 12.39
C LEU A 216 -15.45 -6.00 13.36
N SER A 217 -14.44 -5.90 14.23
CA SER A 217 -14.32 -4.78 15.17
C SER A 217 -14.17 -3.43 14.46
N ALA A 218 -13.50 -3.36 13.31
CA ALA A 218 -13.40 -2.15 12.49
C ALA A 218 -14.69 -1.87 11.73
N SER A 219 -15.35 -2.91 11.21
CA SER A 219 -16.54 -2.82 10.36
C SER A 219 -17.83 -2.51 11.13
N LEU A 220 -17.88 -2.84 12.42
CA LEU A 220 -19.03 -2.60 13.29
C LEU A 220 -18.89 -1.33 14.14
N ASP A 221 -17.68 -0.79 14.28
CA ASP A 221 -17.44 0.40 15.11
C ASP A 221 -17.81 1.71 14.38
N PRO A 222 -18.86 2.43 14.82
CA PRO A 222 -19.27 3.68 14.18
C PRO A 222 -18.22 4.79 14.35
N LYS A 223 -17.36 4.72 15.38
CA LYS A 223 -16.31 5.70 15.65
C LYS A 223 -15.23 5.68 14.57
N VAL A 224 -15.01 4.54 13.89
CA VAL A 224 -14.04 4.43 12.77
C VAL A 224 -14.43 5.37 11.64
N LYS A 225 -15.70 5.38 11.25
CA LYS A 225 -16.19 6.31 10.22
C LYS A 225 -16.04 7.76 10.69
N LYS A 226 -16.48 8.09 11.91
CA LYS A 226 -16.38 9.45 12.45
C LYS A 226 -14.94 9.98 12.50
N LYS A 227 -13.99 9.13 12.92
CA LYS A 227 -12.58 9.50 13.12
C LYS A 227 -11.77 9.61 11.84
N TYR A 228 -12.04 8.75 10.86
CA TYR A 228 -11.19 8.63 9.66
C TYR A 228 -11.89 9.08 8.38
N TYR A 229 -13.20 8.85 8.24
CA TYR A 229 -13.94 9.17 7.03
C TYR A 229 -14.29 10.66 6.94
N ASN A 230 -14.90 11.21 7.99
CA ASN A 230 -15.40 12.59 7.96
C ASN A 230 -14.28 13.63 7.74
N PRO A 231 -13.13 13.59 8.44
CA PRO A 231 -12.08 14.59 8.27
C PRO A 231 -11.45 14.54 6.87
N LEU A 232 -11.30 13.33 6.32
CA LEU A 232 -10.71 13.17 5.00
C LEU A 232 -11.67 13.62 3.90
N MET A 233 -12.96 13.33 4.01
CA MET A 233 -13.96 13.83 3.07
C MET A 233 -14.04 15.36 3.07
N ALA A 234 -13.93 15.99 4.24
CA ALA A 234 -13.82 17.44 4.35
C ALA A 234 -12.56 17.98 3.63
N HIS A 235 -11.43 17.30 3.80
CA HIS A 235 -10.21 17.65 3.07
C HIS A 235 -10.35 17.48 1.55
N ILE A 236 -10.94 16.37 1.08
CA ILE A 236 -11.20 16.13 -0.34
C ILE A 236 -12.15 17.19 -0.93
N ALA A 237 -13.19 17.59 -0.19
CA ALA A 237 -14.09 18.65 -0.60
C ALA A 237 -13.36 19.98 -0.76
N LYS A 238 -12.56 20.36 0.25
CA LYS A 238 -11.73 21.58 0.20
C LYS A 238 -10.77 21.59 -0.99
N VAL A 239 -10.06 20.50 -1.25
CA VAL A 239 -9.15 20.40 -2.40
C VAL A 239 -9.89 20.55 -3.74
N LYS A 240 -11.11 20.01 -3.84
CA LYS A 240 -11.93 20.18 -5.06
C LYS A 240 -12.37 21.63 -5.24
N GLU A 241 -12.80 22.30 -4.19
CA GLU A 241 -13.15 23.73 -4.21
C GLU A 241 -11.94 24.58 -4.64
N ASP A 242 -10.76 24.34 -4.05
CA ASP A 242 -9.53 25.05 -4.39
C ASP A 242 -9.12 24.83 -5.87
N MET A 243 -9.31 23.62 -6.42
CA MET A 243 -9.05 23.35 -7.83
C MET A 243 -10.04 24.06 -8.75
N GLN A 244 -11.34 24.05 -8.42
CA GLN A 244 -12.37 24.75 -9.20
C GLN A 244 -12.15 26.26 -9.19
N GLU A 245 -11.76 26.84 -8.05
CA GLU A 245 -11.43 28.26 -7.94
C GLU A 245 -10.20 28.63 -8.78
N LYS A 246 -9.16 27.78 -8.78
CA LYS A 246 -7.99 27.97 -9.67
C LYS A 246 -8.37 27.90 -11.15
N GLU A 247 -9.23 26.97 -11.54
CA GLU A 247 -9.74 26.88 -12.91
C GLU A 247 -10.55 28.13 -13.30
N ARG A 248 -11.44 28.62 -12.43
CA ARG A 248 -12.18 29.87 -12.66
C ARG A 248 -11.25 31.07 -12.86
N ARG A 249 -10.22 31.21 -12.02
CA ARG A 249 -9.22 32.29 -12.15
C ARG A 249 -8.43 32.18 -13.45
N ARG A 250 -8.07 30.97 -13.88
CA ARG A 250 -7.40 30.75 -15.17
C ARG A 250 -8.32 31.12 -16.34
N SER A 251 -9.57 30.67 -16.32
CA SER A 251 -10.56 31.02 -17.35
C SER A 251 -10.83 32.51 -17.41
N ALA A 252 -10.92 33.20 -16.27
CA ALA A 252 -11.08 34.65 -16.21
C ALA A 252 -9.87 35.41 -16.77
N ARG A 253 -8.64 34.96 -16.46
CA ARG A 253 -7.41 35.51 -17.05
C ARG A 253 -7.36 35.31 -18.56
N ASN A 254 -7.70 34.11 -19.04
CA ASN A 254 -7.73 33.80 -20.47
C ASN A 254 -8.81 34.60 -21.22
N ALA A 255 -9.98 34.80 -20.60
CA ALA A 255 -11.04 35.65 -21.16
C ALA A 255 -10.64 37.13 -21.21
N MET A 256 -9.94 37.65 -20.18
CA MET A 256 -9.38 39.00 -20.22
C MET A 256 -8.29 39.16 -21.29
N ALA A 257 -7.41 38.16 -21.45
CA ALA A 257 -6.39 38.18 -22.50
C ALA A 257 -7.01 38.14 -23.91
N LEU A 258 -8.07 37.35 -24.12
CA LEU A 258 -8.82 37.32 -25.38
C LEU A 258 -9.63 38.61 -25.62
N GLY A 259 -10.20 39.21 -24.56
CA GLY A 259 -10.88 40.50 -24.64
C GLY A 259 -9.93 41.64 -25.02
N PHE A 260 -8.69 41.62 -24.50
CA PHE A 260 -7.63 42.54 -24.92
C PHE A 260 -7.15 42.31 -26.36
N SER A 261 -7.21 41.06 -26.85
CA SER A 261 -6.80 40.73 -28.23
C SER A 261 -7.89 41.00 -29.28
N LEU A 262 -9.17 41.05 -28.88
CA LEU A 262 -10.31 41.45 -29.74
C LEU A 262 -10.47 42.97 -29.82
N LEU A 263 -9.97 43.70 -28.83
CA LEU A 263 -9.69 45.14 -28.94
C LEU A 263 -8.34 45.36 -29.62
N GLY A 264 -8.25 44.91 -30.88
CA GLY A 264 -7.10 45.18 -31.73
C GLY A 264 -6.84 46.70 -31.88
N PRO A 265 -5.60 47.12 -32.15
CA PRO A 265 -5.11 48.48 -31.99
C PRO A 265 -5.77 49.43 -33.00
N GLY A 266 -6.77 50.16 -32.52
CA GLY A 266 -7.56 51.11 -33.31
C GLY A 266 -7.76 52.44 -32.60
N SER A 267 -6.73 52.99 -31.95
CA SER A 267 -6.72 54.41 -31.60
C SER A 267 -5.29 54.94 -31.52
N LYS A 268 -4.84 55.54 -32.63
CA LYS A 268 -3.75 56.51 -32.61
C LYS A 268 -4.15 57.68 -31.71
N GLY A 269 -3.23 58.12 -30.87
CA GLY A 269 -3.19 59.50 -30.37
C GLY A 269 -3.28 59.63 -28.87
N TYR A 270 -2.16 59.43 -28.17
CA TYR A 270 -1.43 60.49 -27.46
C TYR A 270 -0.30 59.86 -26.63
N SER A 271 0.95 60.25 -26.89
CA SER A 271 2.01 60.18 -25.87
C SER A 271 1.87 61.40 -24.95
N PRO A 272 2.23 61.26 -23.67
CA PRO A 272 3.52 61.82 -23.31
C PRO A 272 4.37 60.94 -22.38
N ALA A 273 5.67 61.10 -22.62
CA ALA A 273 6.85 60.90 -21.78
C ALA A 273 6.69 60.36 -20.36
N GLY A 274 7.49 59.31 -20.09
CA GLY A 274 8.50 59.32 -19.03
C GLY A 274 8.08 58.81 -17.65
N SER A 275 8.52 57.60 -17.30
CA SER A 275 9.56 57.41 -16.28
C SER A 275 9.76 55.93 -15.95
N ASP A 276 10.99 55.65 -15.57
CA ASP A 276 11.66 54.36 -15.47
C ASP A 276 11.06 53.37 -14.47
N GLY A 277 11.22 52.08 -14.77
CA GLY A 277 10.83 50.99 -13.88
C GLY A 277 11.11 49.62 -14.49
N SER A 278 12.39 49.28 -14.54
CA SER A 278 12.99 47.97 -14.88
C SER A 278 12.11 46.75 -14.59
N ALA A 279 11.74 46.02 -15.64
CA ALA A 279 11.20 44.66 -15.56
C ALA A 279 12.36 43.66 -15.68
N SER A 280 12.70 43.00 -14.57
CA SER A 280 13.55 41.80 -14.58
C SER A 280 12.68 40.58 -14.84
N SER A 281 12.97 39.91 -15.96
CA SER A 281 12.49 38.58 -16.31
C SER A 281 13.18 37.52 -15.44
N SER A 282 12.41 36.73 -14.69
CA SER A 282 12.84 35.40 -14.26
C SER A 282 11.61 34.52 -14.02
N ASP A 283 11.23 33.80 -15.08
CA ASP A 283 10.55 32.52 -14.96
C ASP A 283 11.51 31.52 -14.29
N SER A 284 11.13 30.95 -13.15
CA SER A 284 11.27 29.53 -12.81
C SER A 284 11.09 29.31 -11.31
N GLU A 285 10.35 28.25 -10.96
CA GLU A 285 10.27 27.61 -9.63
C GLU A 285 9.39 28.29 -8.57
N ASP A 286 8.10 27.91 -8.55
CA ASP A 286 7.27 27.98 -7.34
C ASP A 286 6.27 26.81 -7.35
N HIS A 287 6.77 25.61 -7.07
CA HIS A 287 5.92 24.43 -6.88
C HIS A 287 6.20 23.62 -5.60
N GLU A 288 7.00 24.12 -4.64
CA GLU A 288 7.34 23.37 -3.42
C GLU A 288 6.91 23.97 -2.06
N ASP A 289 6.43 25.21 -1.95
CA ASP A 289 6.35 25.86 -0.63
C ASP A 289 5.02 25.74 0.16
N ALA A 290 3.98 25.12 -0.40
CA ALA A 290 2.72 24.94 0.35
C ALA A 290 2.66 23.64 1.18
N VAL A 291 3.50 22.64 0.87
CA VAL A 291 3.47 21.32 1.53
C VAL A 291 4.36 21.30 2.78
N THR A 292 5.43 22.09 2.79
CA THR A 292 6.44 22.11 3.86
C THR A 292 5.98 22.87 5.11
N ALA A 293 5.16 23.92 4.95
CA ALA A 293 4.72 24.77 6.05
C ALA A 293 3.70 24.09 6.99
N ALA A 294 2.85 23.20 6.47
CA ALA A 294 1.86 22.47 7.27
C ALA A 294 2.46 21.26 8.02
N SER A 295 3.58 20.70 7.53
CA SER A 295 4.24 19.54 8.16
C SER A 295 5.07 19.92 9.39
N LYS A 296 5.56 21.17 9.48
CA LYS A 296 6.32 21.65 10.65
C LYS A 296 5.48 21.90 11.92
N ARG A 297 4.16 22.02 11.81
CA ARG A 297 3.27 22.26 12.99
C ARG A 297 2.79 20.99 13.71
N VAL A 298 3.08 19.79 13.19
CA VAL A 298 2.68 18.52 13.82
C VAL A 298 3.89 17.76 14.41
N ALA A 299 5.12 18.26 14.23
CA ALA A 299 6.35 17.63 14.69
C ALA A 299 6.99 18.29 15.93
N SER A 300 6.23 18.96 16.79
CA SER A 300 6.72 19.41 18.10
C SER A 300 6.39 18.37 19.18
N VAL A 301 7.19 17.31 19.24
CA VAL A 301 7.34 16.53 20.50
C VAL A 301 8.41 17.26 21.33
N PRO A 302 8.20 17.53 22.63
CA PRO A 302 9.16 18.28 23.44
C PRO A 302 10.51 17.56 23.53
N GLN A 303 11.61 18.25 23.24
CA GLN A 303 13.00 17.77 23.38
C GLN A 303 13.46 17.60 24.85
N GLY A 304 12.57 17.22 25.77
CA GLY A 304 12.82 17.23 27.22
C GLY A 304 13.18 15.89 27.87
N LEU A 305 13.22 14.76 27.15
CA LEU A 305 13.26 13.42 27.78
C LEU A 305 14.39 12.50 27.30
N LEU A 306 15.51 13.05 26.82
CA LEU A 306 16.71 12.28 26.42
C LEU A 306 18.02 12.85 27.02
N ARG A 307 17.97 13.34 28.26
CA ARG A 307 19.17 13.67 29.05
C ARG A 307 19.00 13.23 30.51
N SER A 308 18.90 11.93 30.78
CA SER A 308 19.09 11.43 32.17
C SER A 308 19.48 9.95 32.29
N SER A 309 20.21 9.34 31.34
CA SER A 309 20.76 7.99 31.56
C SER A 309 22.17 7.77 31.01
N MET A 310 23.00 8.81 31.05
CA MET A 310 24.46 8.65 31.04
C MET A 310 25.02 9.45 32.21
N ARG A 311 24.97 8.85 33.40
CA ARG A 311 25.96 8.98 34.48
C ARG A 311 25.54 8.04 35.62
N ARG A 312 26.48 7.15 35.96
CA ARG A 312 26.46 6.04 36.93
C ARG A 312 25.98 4.72 36.35
#